data_AF-A0A0S4V9L8-F1
#
_entry.id   AF-A0A0S4V9L8-F1
#
_cell.length_a   1.000
_cell.length_b   1.000
_cell.length_c   1.000
_cell.angle_alpha   90.00
_cell.angle_beta   90.00
_cell.angle_gamma   90.00
#
_symmetry.space_group_name_H-M   'P 1'
#
loop_
_entity.id
_entity.type
_entity.pdbx_description
1 polymer ?
#
loop_
_entity_poly.entity_id
_entity_poly.type
_entity_poly.pdbx_seq_one_letter_code
_entity_poly.pdbx_strand_id
1 'polypeptide(L)'
;MASVGQDGGAEFEVGVDILAALLSDSREVIDAIARVETPALVKERSNPLNNRFHVYMLQLAIRGEDEALRSMVEKIAKHGRKPLREECAEEKDFYSLLLKRDKVALEKLIQEKHAPIKSHDPIDEDFMSYFGTLEAKLCWYRGIPVEIDHPLVPMELMPIRPLAAYDDVYDFLKPGWVPPPQGLMGKLSRWIGKRT
;
A
#
# COMPACT_ATOMS: atom_id res chain seq x y z
N MET A 1 12.06 -17.36 17.03
CA MET A 1 11.08 -18.35 16.54
C MET A 1 11.22 -18.41 15.04
N ALA A 2 11.53 -19.58 14.48
CA ALA A 2 11.59 -19.76 13.04
C ALA A 2 10.16 -19.62 12.50
N SER A 3 9.94 -18.65 11.62
CA SER A 3 8.68 -18.47 10.91
C SER A 3 8.35 -19.77 10.18
N VAL A 4 7.25 -20.40 10.56
CA VAL A 4 6.69 -21.54 9.86
C VAL A 4 6.36 -21.03 8.45
N GLY A 5 7.00 -21.60 7.44
CA GLY A 5 6.88 -21.21 6.02
C GLY A 5 5.50 -21.51 5.43
N GLN A 6 4.45 -21.01 6.06
CA GLN A 6 3.17 -20.79 5.39
C GLN A 6 3.33 -19.50 4.60
N ASP A 7 3.27 -19.65 3.28
CA ASP A 7 3.13 -18.52 2.38
C ASP A 7 1.84 -17.77 2.79
N GLY A 8 2.00 -16.58 3.36
CA GLY A 8 0.88 -15.79 3.90
C GLY A 8 -0.08 -15.27 2.83
N GLY A 9 0.03 -15.76 1.59
CA GLY A 9 -0.80 -15.37 0.45
C GLY A 9 -0.50 -13.97 -0.08
N ALA A 10 0.46 -13.25 0.50
CA ALA A 10 0.88 -11.94 0.02
C ALA A 10 1.79 -12.11 -1.20
N GLU A 11 1.18 -12.36 -2.36
CA GLU A 11 1.88 -12.52 -3.63
C GLU A 11 2.50 -11.21 -4.16
N PHE A 12 2.23 -10.07 -3.49
CA PHE A 12 2.55 -8.72 -3.95
C PHE A 12 2.09 -8.46 -5.38
N GLU A 13 0.95 -9.05 -5.76
CA GLU A 13 0.39 -8.93 -7.10
C GLU A 13 -0.45 -7.66 -7.26
N VAL A 14 -1.05 -7.18 -6.17
CA VAL A 14 -1.87 -5.98 -6.10
C VAL A 14 -1.30 -5.12 -4.98
N GLY A 15 -1.05 -3.84 -5.22
CA GLY A 15 -0.42 -2.93 -4.25
C GLY A 15 -1.25 -2.59 -3.01
N VAL A 16 -2.22 -3.44 -2.64
CA VAL A 16 -3.08 -3.27 -1.45
C VAL A 16 -2.26 -3.27 -0.16
N ASP A 17 -1.23 -4.11 -0.08
CA ASP A 17 -0.32 -4.12 1.07
C ASP A 17 0.42 -2.79 1.23
N ILE A 18 0.74 -2.14 0.10
CA ILE A 18 1.37 -0.82 0.07
C ILE A 18 0.37 0.26 0.51
N LEU A 19 -0.88 0.18 0.05
CA LEU A 19 -1.94 1.08 0.50
C LEU A 19 -2.13 0.98 2.02
N ALA A 20 -2.25 -0.23 2.56
CA ALA A 20 -2.41 -0.46 4.00
C ALA A 20 -1.22 0.11 4.79
N ALA A 21 0.01 -0.13 4.33
CA ALA A 21 1.20 0.43 4.94
C ALA A 21 1.21 1.97 4.93
N LEU A 22 0.88 2.59 3.79
CA LEU A 22 0.80 4.05 3.68
C LEU A 22 -0.28 4.65 4.58
N LEU A 23 -1.46 4.02 4.68
CA LEU A 23 -2.55 4.47 5.54
C LEU A 23 -2.25 4.29 7.04
N SER A 24 -1.28 3.45 7.41
CA SER A 24 -0.87 3.29 8.82
C SER A 24 -0.14 4.52 9.38
N ASP A 25 0.38 5.39 8.50
CA ASP A 25 1.33 6.46 8.83
C ASP A 25 2.59 6.02 9.61
N SER A 26 2.79 4.73 9.84
CA SER A 26 3.93 4.19 10.56
C SER A 26 5.15 4.16 9.64
N ARG A 27 6.14 5.00 9.94
CA ARG A 27 7.39 5.05 9.17
C ARG A 27 8.07 3.69 9.10
N GLU A 28 8.07 2.93 10.20
CA GLU A 28 8.66 1.59 10.23
C GLU A 28 7.97 0.64 9.24
N VAL A 29 6.63 0.64 9.21
CA VAL A 29 5.85 -0.22 8.31
C VAL A 29 6.01 0.22 6.85
N ILE A 30 5.98 1.53 6.60
CA ILE A 30 6.19 2.11 5.26
C ILE A 30 7.59 1.77 4.75
N ASP A 31 8.63 1.94 5.58
CA ASP A 31 10.02 1.63 5.19
C ASP A 31 10.21 0.12 4.96
N ALA A 32 9.56 -0.73 5.76
CA ALA A 32 9.60 -2.18 5.59
C ALA A 32 8.94 -2.62 4.27
N ILE A 33 7.71 -2.18 3.98
CA ILE A 33 7.01 -2.55 2.74
C ILE A 33 7.71 -1.97 1.52
N ALA A 34 8.32 -0.79 1.66
CA ALA A 34 9.06 -0.16 0.59
C ALA A 34 10.31 -0.96 0.20
N ARG A 35 10.81 -1.86 1.06
CA ARG A 35 12.06 -2.62 0.84
C ARG A 35 11.88 -4.13 0.71
N VAL A 36 10.66 -4.62 0.88
CA VAL A 36 10.40 -6.05 0.77
C VAL A 36 10.69 -6.55 -0.65
N GLU A 37 11.43 -7.65 -0.73
CA GLU A 37 11.72 -8.37 -1.97
C GLU A 37 11.24 -9.81 -1.84
N THR A 38 10.21 -10.17 -2.61
CA THR A 38 9.83 -11.58 -2.79
C THR A 38 10.50 -12.14 -4.04
N PRO A 39 10.75 -13.46 -4.13
CA PRO A 39 11.31 -14.07 -5.34
C PRO A 39 10.51 -13.73 -6.60
N ALA A 40 9.18 -13.68 -6.50
CA ALA A 40 8.29 -13.31 -7.60
C ALA A 40 8.45 -11.84 -8.01
N LEU A 41 8.52 -10.92 -7.04
CA LEU A 41 8.76 -9.49 -7.31
C LEU A 41 10.11 -9.29 -7.98
N VAL A 42 11.19 -9.89 -7.45
CA VAL A 42 12.54 -9.76 -8.02
C VAL A 42 12.60 -10.27 -9.45
N LYS A 43 11.90 -11.38 -9.74
CA LYS A 43 11.84 -11.97 -11.08
C LYS A 43 11.09 -11.08 -12.08
N GLU A 44 9.96 -10.48 -11.68
CA GLU A 44 9.03 -9.84 -12.60
C GLU A 44 9.11 -8.30 -12.62
N ARG A 45 9.77 -7.66 -11.65
CA ARG A 45 9.83 -6.18 -11.52
C ARG A 45 10.48 -5.44 -12.68
N SER A 46 11.07 -6.14 -13.64
CA SER A 46 11.68 -5.55 -14.85
C SER A 46 10.77 -5.60 -16.08
N ASN A 47 9.64 -6.32 -16.01
CA ASN A 47 8.70 -6.51 -17.11
C ASN A 47 7.50 -5.52 -17.03
N PRO A 48 7.43 -4.48 -17.87
CA PRO A 48 6.37 -3.46 -17.82
C PRO A 48 4.96 -3.97 -18.16
N LEU A 49 4.83 -5.26 -18.50
CA LEU A 49 3.54 -5.92 -18.74
C LEU A 49 3.04 -6.71 -17.52
N ASN A 50 3.82 -6.78 -16.44
CA ASN A 50 3.50 -7.51 -15.22
C ASN A 50 3.12 -6.55 -14.08
N ASN A 51 2.09 -6.87 -13.29
CA ASN A 51 1.65 -6.02 -12.17
C ASN A 51 2.75 -5.76 -11.13
N ARG A 52 3.65 -6.73 -10.92
CA ARG A 52 4.79 -6.61 -9.99
C ARG A 52 5.77 -5.50 -10.39
N PHE A 53 5.80 -5.11 -11.67
CA PHE A 53 6.52 -3.93 -12.13
C PHE A 53 5.94 -2.64 -11.53
N HIS A 54 4.61 -2.51 -11.51
CA HIS A 54 3.93 -1.35 -10.93
C HIS A 54 4.05 -1.31 -9.40
N VAL A 55 3.99 -2.49 -8.74
CA VAL A 55 4.28 -2.59 -7.31
C VAL A 55 5.70 -2.11 -6.98
N TYR A 56 6.68 -2.49 -7.80
CA TYR A 56 8.06 -2.00 -7.64
C TYR A 56 8.17 -0.49 -7.87
N MET A 57 7.41 0.08 -8.82
CA MET A 57 7.36 1.54 -9.01
C MET A 57 6.81 2.28 -7.77
N LEU A 58 5.79 1.74 -7.10
CA LEU A 58 5.29 2.30 -5.84
C LEU A 58 6.38 2.28 -4.75
N GLN A 59 7.12 1.17 -4.62
CA GLN A 59 8.25 1.10 -3.69
C GLN A 59 9.32 2.15 -4.01
N LEU A 60 9.69 2.31 -5.28
CA LEU A 60 10.64 3.36 -5.70
C LEU A 60 10.13 4.76 -5.36
N ALA A 61 8.84 5.02 -5.60
CA ALA A 61 8.22 6.30 -5.27
C ALA A 61 8.25 6.57 -3.77
N ILE A 62 7.95 5.59 -2.92
CA ILE A 62 8.02 5.72 -1.46
C ILE A 62 9.47 5.99 -1.00
N ARG A 63 10.45 5.30 -1.58
CA ARG A 63 11.87 5.48 -1.24
C ARG A 63 12.47 6.79 -1.77
N GLY A 64 11.76 7.51 -2.65
CA GLY A 64 12.28 8.70 -3.31
C GLY A 64 13.39 8.39 -4.32
N GLU A 65 13.43 7.18 -4.87
CA GLU A 65 14.42 6.74 -5.87
C GLU A 65 14.00 7.22 -7.27
N ASP A 66 14.01 8.54 -7.46
CA ASP A 66 13.36 9.24 -8.58
C ASP A 66 13.99 8.90 -9.95
N GLU A 67 15.31 8.74 -10.03
CA GLU A 67 16.01 8.32 -11.26
C GLU A 67 15.61 6.90 -11.68
N ALA A 68 15.51 5.99 -10.72
CA ALA A 68 15.08 4.62 -10.98
C ALA A 68 13.61 4.60 -11.41
N LEU A 69 12.76 5.39 -10.75
CA LEU A 69 11.35 5.53 -11.10
C LEU A 69 11.18 6.09 -12.53
N ARG A 70 11.96 7.12 -12.89
CA ARG A 70 11.98 7.68 -14.25
C ARG A 70 12.35 6.63 -15.30
N SER A 71 13.38 5.83 -15.04
CA SER A 71 13.77 4.74 -15.94
C SER A 71 12.64 3.71 -16.15
N MET A 72 11.83 3.46 -15.12
CA MET A 72 10.69 2.55 -15.20
C MET A 72 9.55 3.15 -16.05
N VAL A 73 9.26 4.44 -15.90
CA VAL A 73 8.32 5.17 -16.76
C VAL A 73 8.75 5.11 -18.23
N GLU A 74 10.03 5.34 -18.52
CA GLU A 74 10.57 5.24 -19.88
C GLU A 74 10.42 3.83 -20.49
N LYS A 75 10.53 2.78 -19.68
CA LYS A 75 10.28 1.40 -20.12
C LYS A 75 8.81 1.18 -20.48
N ILE A 76 7.88 1.73 -19.69
CA ILE A 76 6.45 1.68 -20.02
C ILE A 76 6.19 2.43 -21.32
N ALA A 77 6.76 3.63 -21.50
CA ALA A 77 6.61 4.43 -22.73
C ALA A 77 7.07 3.67 -24.00
N LYS A 78 8.08 2.79 -23.88
CA LYS A 78 8.61 1.98 -24.99
C LYS A 78 7.88 0.65 -25.19
N HIS A 79 7.54 -0.04 -24.10
CA HIS A 79 7.16 -1.47 -24.14
C HIS A 79 5.84 -1.79 -23.41
N GLY A 80 5.18 -0.81 -22.80
CA GLY A 80 3.93 -0.99 -22.07
C GLY A 80 2.72 -1.20 -22.95
N ARG A 81 1.57 -1.47 -22.31
CA ARG A 81 0.25 -1.56 -22.96
C ARG A 81 -0.37 -0.16 -23.13
N LYS A 82 -1.19 0.02 -24.16
CA LYS A 82 -2.08 1.19 -24.25
C LYS A 82 -3.22 1.05 -23.22
N PRO A 83 -3.74 2.15 -22.65
CA PRO A 83 -3.37 3.56 -22.92
C PRO A 83 -2.11 4.03 -22.17
N LEU A 84 -1.72 3.37 -21.09
CA LEU A 84 -0.65 3.83 -20.20
C LEU A 84 0.69 4.10 -20.91
N ARG A 85 1.03 3.33 -21.94
CA ARG A 85 2.21 3.60 -22.79
C ARG A 85 2.21 5.02 -23.38
N GLU A 86 1.09 5.46 -23.91
CA GLU A 86 0.97 6.79 -24.54
C GLU A 86 1.04 7.87 -23.48
N GLU A 87 0.38 7.65 -22.34
CA GLU A 87 0.42 8.57 -21.21
C GLU A 87 1.83 8.74 -20.64
N CYS A 88 2.61 7.66 -20.53
CA CYS A 88 4.02 7.73 -20.14
C CYS A 88 4.88 8.43 -21.21
N ALA A 89 4.63 8.20 -22.49
CA ALA A 89 5.36 8.88 -23.58
C ALA A 89 5.07 10.38 -23.63
N GLU A 90 3.86 10.79 -23.25
CA GLU A 90 3.44 12.20 -23.14
C GLU A 90 3.72 12.81 -21.75
N GLU A 91 4.30 12.03 -20.83
CA GLU A 91 4.57 12.39 -19.44
C GLU A 91 3.33 12.90 -18.68
N LYS A 92 2.17 12.32 -18.99
CA LYS A 92 0.86 12.57 -18.37
C LYS A 92 0.46 11.47 -17.38
N ASP A 93 1.23 10.39 -17.28
CA ASP A 93 1.00 9.35 -16.29
C ASP A 93 1.28 9.85 -14.86
N PHE A 94 0.73 9.16 -13.87
CA PHE A 94 0.84 9.53 -12.47
C PHE A 94 2.29 9.73 -12.00
N TYR A 95 3.21 8.82 -12.35
CA TYR A 95 4.58 8.89 -11.86
C TYR A 95 5.36 10.03 -12.52
N SER A 96 5.14 10.30 -13.80
CA SER A 96 5.70 11.50 -14.46
C SER A 96 5.24 12.78 -13.77
N LEU A 97 3.96 12.90 -13.46
CA LEU A 97 3.40 14.07 -12.77
C LEU A 97 3.90 14.18 -11.32
N LEU A 98 4.04 13.05 -10.63
CA LEU A 98 4.61 12.97 -9.28
C LEU A 98 6.06 13.47 -9.25
N LEU A 99 6.89 13.02 -10.20
CA LEU A 99 8.28 13.45 -10.34
C LEU A 99 8.40 14.94 -10.68
N LYS A 100 7.44 15.50 -11.44
CA LYS A 100 7.35 16.95 -11.71
C LYS A 100 6.78 17.74 -10.52
N ARG A 101 6.24 17.06 -9.51
CA ARG A 101 5.47 17.64 -8.41
C ARG A 101 4.30 18.50 -8.90
N ASP A 102 3.70 18.14 -10.04
CA ASP A 102 2.61 18.91 -10.67
C ASP A 102 1.29 18.61 -9.95
N LYS A 103 1.06 19.34 -8.85
CA LYS A 103 -0.13 19.17 -7.99
C LYS A 103 -1.44 19.24 -8.78
N VAL A 104 -1.57 20.24 -9.67
CA VAL A 104 -2.83 20.47 -10.41
C VAL A 104 -3.10 19.33 -11.38
N ALA A 105 -2.07 18.86 -12.10
CA ALA A 105 -2.24 17.73 -13.00
C ALA A 105 -2.48 16.42 -12.25
N LEU A 106 -1.87 16.21 -11.09
CA LEU A 106 -2.11 15.06 -10.21
C LEU A 106 -3.56 15.03 -9.71
N GLU A 107 -4.04 16.15 -9.17
CA GLU A 107 -5.43 16.29 -8.71
C GLU A 107 -6.40 15.95 -9.84
N LYS A 108 -6.19 16.54 -11.02
CA LYS A 108 -7.02 16.27 -12.19
C LYS A 108 -7.00 14.80 -12.60
N LEU A 109 -5.82 14.20 -12.72
CA LEU A 109 -5.65 12.80 -13.12
C LEU A 109 -6.36 11.86 -12.14
N ILE A 110 -6.14 12.07 -10.84
CA ILE A 110 -6.73 11.25 -9.78
C ILE A 110 -8.25 11.43 -9.79
N GLN A 111 -8.74 12.67 -9.78
CA GLN A 111 -10.16 13.01 -9.72
C GLN A 111 -10.95 12.44 -10.91
N GLU A 112 -10.48 12.69 -12.13
CA GLU A 112 -11.26 12.44 -13.34
C GLU A 112 -11.09 11.00 -13.85
N LYS A 113 -9.97 10.36 -13.54
CA LYS A 113 -9.59 9.09 -14.18
C LYS A 113 -9.38 7.94 -13.21
N HIS A 114 -8.60 8.11 -12.15
CA HIS A 114 -8.19 6.98 -11.31
C HIS A 114 -9.14 6.71 -10.15
N ALA A 115 -9.68 7.76 -9.51
CA ALA A 115 -10.66 7.62 -8.45
C ALA A 115 -11.96 6.91 -8.90
N PRO A 116 -12.48 7.14 -10.12
CA PRO A 116 -13.67 6.44 -10.62
C PRO A 116 -13.45 4.98 -11.05
N ILE A 117 -12.21 4.47 -11.06
CA ILE A 117 -11.94 3.06 -11.41
C ILE A 117 -12.47 2.18 -10.29
N LYS A 118 -13.44 1.33 -10.63
CA LYS A 118 -14.04 0.36 -9.70
C LYS A 118 -13.03 -0.70 -9.28
N SER A 119 -13.03 -1.02 -7.99
CA SER A 119 -12.31 -2.19 -7.49
C SER A 119 -12.88 -3.45 -8.11
N HIS A 120 -12.02 -4.44 -8.38
CA HIS A 120 -12.48 -5.79 -8.74
C HIS A 120 -12.81 -6.63 -7.49
N ASP A 121 -12.46 -6.14 -6.30
CA ASP A 121 -12.83 -6.76 -5.03
C ASP A 121 -14.20 -6.23 -4.58
N PRO A 122 -15.24 -7.08 -4.51
CA PRO A 122 -16.58 -6.68 -4.09
C PRO A 122 -16.67 -6.22 -2.63
N ILE A 123 -15.65 -6.49 -1.79
CA ILE A 123 -15.60 -6.02 -0.41
C ILE A 123 -15.16 -4.55 -0.36
N ASP A 124 -14.26 -4.13 -1.25
CA ASP A 124 -13.67 -2.78 -1.23
C ASP A 124 -14.40 -1.78 -2.13
N GLU A 125 -15.13 -2.27 -3.16
CA GLU A 125 -15.72 -1.46 -4.24
C GLU A 125 -16.60 -0.30 -3.72
N ASP A 126 -17.31 -0.51 -2.61
CA ASP A 126 -18.27 0.46 -2.06
C ASP A 126 -17.68 1.38 -0.97
N PHE A 127 -16.49 1.09 -0.45
CA PHE A 127 -15.93 1.83 0.70
C PHE A 127 -14.79 2.75 0.31
N MET A 128 -13.98 2.37 -0.68
CA MET A 128 -12.76 3.10 -0.98
C MET A 128 -12.31 2.89 -2.43
N SER A 129 -12.01 3.98 -3.12
CA SER A 129 -11.34 3.93 -4.41
C SER A 129 -9.88 3.56 -4.17
N TYR A 130 -9.52 2.33 -4.50
CA TYR A 130 -8.15 1.81 -4.32
C TYR A 130 -7.11 2.72 -4.99
N PHE A 131 -7.23 2.98 -6.29
CA PHE A 131 -6.27 3.79 -7.02
C PHE A 131 -6.27 5.25 -6.56
N GLY A 132 -7.46 5.85 -6.41
CA GLY A 132 -7.57 7.23 -5.97
C GLY A 132 -6.96 7.48 -4.59
N THR A 133 -7.20 6.56 -3.65
CA THR A 133 -6.68 6.65 -2.28
C THR A 133 -5.17 6.40 -2.24
N LEU A 134 -4.68 5.36 -2.91
CA LEU A 134 -3.25 5.02 -2.94
C LEU A 134 -2.42 6.17 -3.50
N GLU A 135 -2.83 6.72 -4.64
CA GLU A 135 -2.11 7.79 -5.31
C GLU A 135 -2.18 9.10 -4.53
N ALA A 136 -3.36 9.48 -4.00
CA ALA A 136 -3.49 10.65 -3.16
C ALA A 136 -2.63 10.55 -1.89
N LYS A 137 -2.64 9.39 -1.21
CA LYS A 137 -1.84 9.18 0.00
C LYS A 137 -0.34 9.23 -0.31
N LEU A 138 0.08 8.66 -1.45
CA LEU A 138 1.46 8.74 -1.90
C LEU A 138 1.88 10.18 -2.24
N CYS A 139 1.02 10.99 -2.86
CA CYS A 139 1.28 12.41 -3.07
C CYS A 139 1.53 13.13 -1.75
N TRP A 140 0.67 12.93 -0.75
CA TRP A 140 0.84 13.50 0.60
C TRP A 140 2.13 13.02 1.27
N TYR A 141 2.45 11.74 1.18
CA TYR A 141 3.72 11.17 1.66
C TYR A 141 4.94 11.83 0.98
N ARG A 142 4.81 12.18 -0.30
CA ARG A 142 5.83 12.93 -1.08
C ARG A 142 5.79 14.45 -0.86
N GLY A 143 5.00 14.93 0.10
CA GLY A 143 4.86 16.34 0.45
C GLY A 143 4.11 17.17 -0.61
N ILE A 144 3.21 16.54 -1.36
CA ILE A 144 2.34 17.18 -2.35
C ILE A 144 0.90 17.00 -1.84
N PRO A 145 0.36 17.94 -1.05
CA PRO A 145 -0.97 17.81 -0.48
C PRO A 145 -2.03 18.06 -1.56
N VAL A 146 -2.38 17.01 -2.31
CA VAL A 146 -3.45 17.01 -3.31
C VAL A 146 -4.82 16.99 -2.62
N GLU A 147 -5.82 17.63 -3.23
CA GLU A 147 -7.21 17.64 -2.77
C GLU A 147 -8.11 16.96 -3.82
N ILE A 148 -8.79 15.88 -3.42
CA ILE A 148 -9.63 15.08 -4.30
C ILE A 148 -11.07 15.12 -3.80
N ASP A 149 -11.99 15.57 -4.64
CA ASP A 149 -13.43 15.64 -4.37
C ASP A 149 -14.13 14.38 -4.92
N HIS A 150 -13.86 13.23 -4.30
CA HIS A 150 -14.49 11.97 -4.66
C HIS A 150 -15.00 11.24 -3.41
N PRO A 151 -16.27 10.76 -3.39
CA PRO A 151 -16.88 10.20 -2.18
C PRO A 151 -16.16 8.96 -1.63
N LEU A 152 -15.43 8.24 -2.48
CA LEU A 152 -14.64 7.06 -2.11
C LEU A 152 -13.16 7.36 -1.89
N VAL A 153 -12.72 8.63 -1.89
CA VAL A 153 -11.35 9.02 -1.53
C VAL A 153 -11.40 9.73 -0.17
N PRO A 154 -11.02 9.03 0.92
CA PRO A 154 -11.14 9.57 2.27
C PRO A 154 -10.03 10.59 2.55
N MET A 155 -10.27 11.86 2.21
CA MET A 155 -9.28 12.94 2.34
C MET A 155 -8.76 13.12 3.78
N GLU A 156 -9.56 12.78 4.79
CA GLU A 156 -9.16 12.81 6.20
C GLU A 156 -7.98 11.88 6.52
N LEU A 157 -7.78 10.83 5.72
CA LEU A 157 -6.69 9.87 5.88
C LEU A 157 -5.42 10.28 5.14
N MET A 158 -5.43 11.33 4.30
CA MET A 158 -4.28 11.70 3.48
C MET A 158 -3.12 12.34 4.26
N PRO A 159 -3.35 13.27 5.22
CA PRO A 159 -2.29 13.81 6.06
C PRO A 159 -1.45 12.73 6.72
N ILE A 160 -0.12 12.88 6.70
CA ILE A 160 0.79 11.95 7.40
C ILE A 160 0.82 12.33 8.89
N ARG A 161 0.11 11.57 9.71
CA ARG A 161 -0.05 11.83 11.16
C ARG A 161 0.14 10.52 11.95
N PRO A 162 1.39 10.02 12.08
CA PRO A 162 1.66 8.85 12.91
C PRO A 162 1.17 9.08 14.33
N LEU A 163 0.59 8.03 14.93
CA LEU A 163 0.28 8.03 16.35
C LEU A 163 1.57 8.18 17.17
N ALA A 164 1.50 8.93 18.27
CA ALA A 164 2.64 9.12 19.17
C ALA A 164 3.08 7.81 19.82
N ALA A 165 2.12 6.92 20.09
CA ALA A 165 2.34 5.56 20.57
C ALA A 165 1.16 4.68 20.14
N TYR A 166 1.43 3.40 19.93
CA TYR A 166 0.40 2.37 19.89
C TYR A 166 0.30 1.79 21.30
N ASP A 167 -0.87 1.86 21.93
CA ASP A 167 -1.08 1.14 23.17
C ASP A 167 -1.15 -0.36 22.83
N ASP A 168 -0.19 -1.15 23.32
CA ASP A 168 -0.25 -2.62 23.24
C ASP A 168 -1.36 -3.14 24.18
N VAL A 169 -2.62 -2.91 23.80
CA VAL A 169 -3.79 -3.19 24.67
C VAL A 169 -4.03 -4.70 24.81
N TYR A 170 -3.54 -5.50 23.86
CA TYR A 170 -3.80 -6.93 23.87
C TYR A 170 -2.83 -7.67 24.79
N ASP A 171 -3.39 -8.38 25.76
CA ASP A 171 -2.61 -9.21 26.70
C ASP A 171 -1.66 -10.17 25.98
N PHE A 172 -2.03 -10.67 24.79
CA PHE A 172 -1.25 -11.63 24.02
C PHE A 172 -0.01 -11.04 23.33
N LEU A 173 0.12 -9.71 23.25
CA LEU A 173 1.30 -9.04 22.73
C LEU A 173 2.34 -8.75 23.84
N LYS A 174 1.96 -8.90 25.11
CA LYS A 174 2.85 -8.62 26.25
C LYS A 174 4.02 -9.62 26.29
N PRO A 175 5.25 -9.18 26.58
CA PRO A 175 6.38 -10.08 26.77
C PRO A 175 6.07 -11.18 27.80
N GLY A 176 6.29 -12.43 27.41
CA GLY A 176 6.05 -13.59 28.29
C GLY A 176 4.60 -14.07 28.36
N TRP A 177 3.68 -13.52 27.56
CA TRP A 177 2.34 -14.08 27.47
C TRP A 177 2.37 -15.51 26.90
N VAL A 178 1.56 -16.38 27.49
CA VAL A 178 1.32 -17.75 27.02
C VAL A 178 -0.17 -17.94 26.78
N PRO A 179 -0.57 -18.61 25.68
CA PRO A 179 -1.98 -18.85 25.42
C PRO A 179 -2.59 -19.69 26.53
N PRO A 180 -3.83 -19.39 26.94
CA PRO A 180 -4.51 -20.19 27.95
C PRO A 180 -4.63 -21.65 27.46
N PRO A 181 -4.56 -22.63 28.37
CA PRO A 181 -4.65 -24.03 27.99
C PRO A 181 -5.93 -24.28 27.19
N GLN A 182 -5.80 -24.95 26.05
CA GLN A 182 -6.94 -25.28 25.18
C GLN A 182 -7.54 -26.66 25.56
N GLY A 183 -8.75 -26.94 25.07
CA GLY A 183 -9.45 -28.21 25.34
C GLY A 183 -10.28 -28.25 26.63
N LEU A 184 -10.82 -29.43 26.97
CA LEU A 184 -11.75 -29.65 28.08
C LEU A 184 -11.15 -29.27 29.45
N MET A 185 -9.90 -29.66 29.70
CA MET A 185 -9.18 -29.33 30.94
C MET A 185 -8.91 -27.82 31.09
N GLY A 186 -8.61 -27.14 29.98
CA GLY A 186 -8.39 -25.69 29.96
C GLY A 186 -9.68 -24.84 30.06
N LYS A 187 -10.84 -25.42 29.75
CA LYS A 187 -12.16 -24.82 30.04
C LYS A 187 -12.51 -24.95 31.53
N LEU A 188 -12.20 -26.09 32.14
CA LEU A 188 -12.46 -26.35 33.57
C LEU A 188 -11.61 -25.46 34.49
N SER A 189 -10.31 -25.29 34.20
CA SER A 189 -9.42 -24.43 35.02
C SER A 189 -9.86 -22.96 35.05
N ARG A 190 -10.34 -22.42 33.92
CA ARG A 190 -10.86 -21.04 33.83
C ARG A 190 -12.16 -20.83 34.62
N TRP A 191 -12.94 -21.88 34.85
CA TRP A 191 -14.19 -21.80 35.60
C TRP A 191 -13.94 -21.81 37.11
N ILE A 192 -12.92 -22.53 37.57
CA ILE A 192 -12.52 -22.60 38.97
C ILE A 192 -11.74 -21.34 39.38
N GLY A 193 -10.82 -20.85 38.53
CA GLY A 193 -9.99 -19.67 38.82
C GLY A 193 -10.72 -18.31 38.84
N LYS A 194 -11.99 -18.24 38.39
CA LYS A 194 -12.82 -17.02 38.47
C LYS A 194 -13.65 -16.90 39.75
N ARG A 195 -13.60 -17.89 40.65
CA ARG A 195 -14.43 -17.98 41.87
C ARG A 195 -13.69 -17.72 43.19
N THR A 196 -12.44 -17.26 43.12
CA THR A 196 -11.63 -16.77 44.24
C THR A 196 -11.19 -15.35 43.95
#